data_AF-X1NWF0-F1
#
_entry.id   AF-X1NWF0-F1
#
_cell.length_a   1.000
_cell.length_b   1.000
_cell.length_c   1.000
_cell.angle_alpha   90.00
_cell.angle_beta   90.00
_cell.angle_gamma   90.00
#
_symmetry.space_group_name_H-M   'P 1'
#
loop_
_entity.id
_entity.type
_entity.pdbx_description
1 polymer ?
#
loop_
_entity_poly.entity_id
_entity_poly.type
_entity_poly.pdbx_seq_one_letter_code
_entity_poly.pdbx_strand_id
1 'polypeptide(L)'
;VITCVLDNRTTAMTGHQEHPGTGLTIKGEPTHSVDIADVARALGVRHVFEVDPYDLEETDNAIKTCLAVEGPSVIIVKRPCALKVRDADFAISVVNQEKCNKCGACLKIGCPAIIKKDEVITIDKAMCY
;
A
#
# COMPACT_ATOMS: atom_id res chain seq x y z
N VAL A 1 -20.89 -4.34 -6.42
CA VAL A 1 -19.91 -4.82 -5.41
C VAL A 1 -18.55 -4.29 -5.83
N ILE A 2 -17.74 -3.81 -4.88
CA ILE A 2 -16.40 -3.28 -5.15
C ILE A 2 -15.39 -4.18 -4.45
N THR A 3 -14.48 -4.79 -5.20
CA THR A 3 -13.40 -5.62 -4.67
C THR A 3 -12.10 -4.84 -4.72
N CYS A 4 -11.52 -4.56 -3.56
CA CYS A 4 -10.20 -3.94 -3.45
C CYS A 4 -9.13 -5.01 -3.30
N VAL A 5 -8.15 -5.05 -4.22
CA VAL A 5 -7.00 -5.94 -4.16
C VAL A 5 -5.78 -5.11 -3.77
N LEU A 6 -5.20 -5.40 -2.61
CA LEU A 6 -3.99 -4.75 -2.13
C LEU A 6 -2.77 -5.51 -2.66
N ASP A 7 -2.29 -5.14 -3.85
CA ASP A 7 -1.14 -5.78 -4.50
C ASP A 7 0.17 -5.13 -4.07
N ASN A 8 0.82 -5.75 -3.09
CA ASN A 8 2.12 -5.32 -2.60
C ASN A 8 3.32 -6.01 -3.26
N ARG A 9 3.08 -6.77 -4.35
CA ARG A 9 4.08 -7.55 -5.10
C ARG A 9 4.89 -8.55 -4.25
N THR A 10 4.35 -9.02 -3.11
CA THR A 10 4.99 -10.06 -2.29
C THR A 10 4.06 -10.70 -1.26
N THR A 11 4.44 -11.83 -0.67
CA THR A 11 3.68 -12.41 0.45
C THR A 11 4.13 -11.82 1.79
N ALA A 12 3.82 -10.54 2.05
CA ALA A 12 4.39 -9.79 3.17
C ALA A 12 4.17 -10.43 4.56
N MET A 13 2.95 -10.86 4.90
CA MET A 13 2.62 -11.31 6.25
C MET A 13 3.30 -12.63 6.65
N THR A 14 3.59 -13.52 5.70
CA THR A 14 4.14 -14.85 6.00
C THR A 14 5.63 -14.97 5.69
N GLY A 15 6.31 -13.88 5.31
CA GLY A 15 7.76 -13.89 5.10
C GLY A 15 8.21 -13.82 3.64
N HIS A 16 7.53 -13.03 2.82
CA HIS A 16 7.95 -12.63 1.47
C HIS A 16 8.11 -13.77 0.46
N GLN A 17 7.33 -14.84 0.59
CA GLN A 17 7.32 -15.92 -0.39
C GLN A 17 6.99 -15.40 -1.79
N GLU A 18 7.60 -16.02 -2.79
CA GLU A 18 7.28 -15.78 -4.19
C GLU A 18 5.93 -16.41 -4.57
N HIS A 19 5.23 -15.76 -5.50
CA HIS A 19 3.90 -16.16 -5.98
C HIS A 19 3.73 -15.70 -7.43
N PRO A 20 2.68 -16.12 -8.16
CA PRO A 20 2.55 -15.80 -9.58
C PRO A 20 2.57 -14.30 -9.93
N GLY A 21 2.28 -13.41 -8.98
CA GLY A 21 2.31 -11.96 -9.16
C GLY A 21 3.70 -11.31 -8.96
N THR A 22 4.72 -12.06 -8.54
CA THR A 22 6.08 -11.53 -8.34
C THR A 22 6.96 -11.68 -9.58
N GLY A 23 6.56 -12.54 -10.53
CA GLY A 23 7.38 -12.87 -11.70
C GLY A 23 8.64 -13.68 -11.36
N LEU A 24 8.66 -14.37 -10.22
CA LEU A 24 9.74 -15.26 -9.82
C LEU A 24 9.22 -16.67 -9.52
N THR A 25 9.98 -17.70 -9.92
CA THR A 25 9.72 -19.07 -9.47
C THR A 25 10.11 -19.24 -8.00
N ILE A 26 9.74 -20.37 -7.39
CA ILE A 26 10.18 -20.70 -6.01
C ILE A 26 11.71 -20.81 -5.88
N LYS A 27 12.44 -20.95 -6.99
CA LYS A 27 13.92 -20.94 -7.02
C LYS A 27 14.50 -19.53 -7.19
N GLY A 28 13.68 -18.49 -7.28
CA GLY A 28 14.09 -17.12 -7.53
C GLY A 28 14.46 -16.84 -8.99
N GLU A 29 14.10 -17.73 -9.91
CA GLU A 29 14.36 -17.54 -11.34
C GLU A 29 13.26 -16.65 -11.96
N PRO A 30 13.60 -15.68 -12.83
CA PRO A 30 12.62 -14.88 -13.55
C PRO A 30 11.63 -15.73 -14.34
N THR A 31 10.35 -15.39 -14.23
CA THR A 31 9.25 -16.03 -14.96
C THR A 31 8.16 -15.01 -15.28
N HIS A 32 7.08 -15.46 -15.92
CA HIS A 32 5.95 -14.59 -16.24
C HIS A 32 5.21 -14.15 -14.97
N SER A 33 5.10 -12.83 -14.78
CA SER A 33 4.26 -12.25 -13.73
C SER A 33 2.82 -12.14 -14.19
N VAL A 34 1.91 -12.69 -13.41
CA VAL A 34 0.46 -12.50 -13.61
C VAL A 34 0.07 -11.09 -13.20
N ASP A 35 -0.61 -10.37 -14.10
CA ASP A 35 -1.20 -9.06 -13.78
C ASP A 35 -2.66 -9.22 -13.31
N ILE A 36 -2.97 -8.67 -12.13
CA ILE A 36 -4.29 -8.81 -11.51
C ILE A 36 -5.37 -8.08 -12.29
N ALA A 37 -5.05 -6.94 -12.92
CA ALA A 37 -6.01 -6.19 -13.72
C ALA A 37 -6.42 -6.99 -14.96
N ASP A 38 -5.45 -7.67 -15.59
CA ASP A 38 -5.73 -8.55 -16.74
C ASP A 38 -6.58 -9.76 -16.34
N VAL A 39 -6.30 -10.38 -15.18
CA VAL A 39 -7.15 -11.45 -14.64
C VAL A 39 -8.58 -10.95 -14.39
N ALA A 40 -8.75 -9.78 -13.76
CA ALA A 40 -10.06 -9.19 -13.50
C ALA A 40 -10.84 -8.93 -14.80
N ARG A 41 -10.18 -8.37 -15.81
CA ARG A 41 -10.77 -8.14 -17.14
C ARG A 41 -11.16 -9.46 -17.81
N ALA A 42 -10.30 -10.48 -17.75
CA ALA A 42 -10.57 -11.81 -18.32
C ALA A 42 -11.77 -12.51 -17.66
N LEU A 43 -12.03 -12.23 -16.39
CA LEU A 43 -13.23 -12.69 -15.66
C LEU A 43 -14.51 -11.90 -16.00
N GLY A 44 -14.43 -10.91 -16.90
CA GLY A 44 -15.58 -10.14 -17.38
C GLY A 44 -15.88 -8.87 -16.58
N VAL A 45 -15.00 -8.47 -15.65
CA VAL A 45 -15.14 -7.18 -14.93
C VAL A 45 -14.82 -6.04 -15.89
N ARG A 46 -15.79 -5.14 -16.09
CA ARG A 46 -15.64 -3.98 -16.99
C ARG A 46 -14.98 -2.78 -16.32
N HIS A 47 -15.18 -2.64 -15.02
CA HIS A 47 -14.69 -1.53 -14.22
C HIS A 47 -13.47 -1.99 -13.42
N VAL A 48 -12.28 -1.78 -13.99
CA VAL A 48 -11.00 -2.17 -13.38
C VAL A 48 -10.11 -0.94 -13.30
N PHE A 49 -9.74 -0.57 -12.08
CA PHE A 49 -8.90 0.59 -11.78
C PHE A 49 -7.62 0.12 -11.10
N GLU A 50 -6.50 0.75 -11.42
CA GLU A 50 -5.22 0.55 -10.75
C GLU A 50 -4.78 1.90 -10.19
N VAL A 51 -4.46 1.95 -8.89
CA VAL A 51 -4.15 3.20 -8.17
C VAL A 51 -2.95 3.01 -7.26
N ASP A 52 -2.21 4.11 -7.01
CA ASP A 52 -1.20 4.16 -5.96
C ASP A 52 -1.87 4.50 -4.61
N PRO A 53 -1.72 3.69 -3.54
CA PRO A 53 -2.30 3.99 -2.23
C PRO A 53 -1.86 5.32 -1.61
N TYR A 54 -0.72 5.89 -2.04
CA TYR A 54 -0.25 7.18 -1.53
C TYR A 54 -0.78 8.37 -2.33
N ASP A 55 -1.37 8.14 -3.50
CA ASP A 55 -2.21 9.13 -4.17
C ASP A 55 -3.64 8.99 -3.62
N LEU A 56 -3.88 9.71 -2.53
CA LEU A 56 -5.17 9.69 -1.84
C LEU A 56 -6.30 10.27 -2.71
N GLU A 57 -5.99 11.20 -3.61
CA GLU A 57 -6.98 11.81 -4.49
C GLU A 57 -7.39 10.82 -5.59
N GLU A 58 -6.42 10.16 -6.22
CA GLU A 58 -6.68 9.10 -7.20
C GLU A 58 -7.48 7.95 -6.59
N THR A 59 -7.07 7.49 -5.40
CA THR A 59 -7.75 6.40 -4.69
C THR A 59 -9.20 6.77 -4.35
N ASP A 60 -9.44 7.97 -3.84
CA ASP A 60 -10.80 8.46 -3.53
C ASP A 60 -11.66 8.59 -4.80
N ASN A 61 -11.10 9.10 -5.89
CA ASN A 61 -11.79 9.20 -7.17
C ASN A 61 -12.15 7.83 -7.76
N ALA A 62 -11.26 6.84 -7.67
CA ALA A 62 -11.53 5.47 -8.10
C ALA A 62 -12.68 4.83 -7.31
N ILE A 63 -12.68 5.01 -5.98
CA ILE A 63 -13.75 4.52 -5.09
C ILE A 63 -15.09 5.19 -5.46
N LYS A 64 -15.12 6.52 -5.60
CA LYS A 64 -16.33 7.27 -5.99
C LYS A 64 -16.87 6.82 -7.34
N THR A 65 -15.99 6.60 -8.31
CA THR A 65 -16.35 6.10 -9.64
C THR A 65 -16.98 4.71 -9.53
N CYS A 66 -16.37 3.80 -8.77
CA CYS A 66 -16.89 2.45 -8.56
C CYS A 66 -18.24 2.43 -7.84
N LEU A 67 -18.50 3.40 -6.95
CA LEU A 67 -19.79 3.55 -6.26
C LEU A 67 -20.89 4.09 -7.17
N ALA A 68 -20.53 4.84 -8.21
CA ALA A 68 -21.49 5.45 -9.14
C ALA A 68 -21.88 4.54 -10.32
N VAL A 69 -21.10 3.50 -10.61
CA VAL A 69 -21.36 2.56 -11.71
C VAL A 69 -22.14 1.33 -11.25
N GLU A 70 -22.95 0.78 -12.16
CA GLU A 70 -23.65 -0.47 -11.92
C GLU A 70 -22.76 -1.68 -12.24
N GLY A 71 -22.89 -2.74 -11.44
CA GLY A 71 -22.17 -4.00 -11.64
C GLY A 71 -20.94 -4.18 -10.73
N PRO A 72 -20.13 -5.22 -10.99
CA PRO A 72 -18.90 -5.46 -10.25
C PRO A 72 -17.78 -4.51 -10.71
N SER A 73 -17.02 -4.01 -9.73
CA SER A 73 -15.80 -3.23 -9.96
C SER A 73 -14.63 -3.82 -9.18
N VAL A 74 -13.41 -3.69 -9.71
CA VAL A 74 -12.17 -4.07 -9.05
C VAL A 74 -11.24 -2.87 -9.00
N ILE A 75 -10.70 -2.57 -7.81
CA ILE A 75 -9.65 -1.57 -7.61
C ILE A 75 -8.39 -2.33 -7.17
N ILE A 76 -7.35 -2.28 -7.98
CA ILE A 76 -6.02 -2.80 -7.66
C ILE A 76 -5.22 -1.66 -7.05
N VAL A 77 -5.00 -1.73 -5.75
CA VAL A 77 -4.17 -0.78 -5.01
C VAL A 77 -2.75 -1.34 -5.01
N LYS A 78 -1.90 -0.80 -5.88
CA LYS A 78 -0.63 -1.46 -6.26
C LYS A 78 0.57 -0.64 -5.84
N ARG A 79 1.39 -1.18 -4.95
CA ARG A 79 2.66 -0.56 -4.54
C ARG A 79 3.57 -1.58 -3.87
N PRO A 80 4.88 -1.62 -4.15
CA PRO A 80 5.79 -2.57 -3.49
C PRO A 80 5.68 -2.52 -1.96
N CYS A 81 5.78 -3.68 -1.31
CA CYS A 81 5.81 -3.74 0.15
C CYS A 81 7.07 -3.05 0.68
N ALA A 82 6.89 -2.03 1.49
CA ALA A 82 7.97 -1.26 2.09
C ALA A 82 8.89 -2.07 3.04
N LEU A 83 8.43 -3.24 3.51
CA LEU A 83 9.28 -4.20 4.24
C LEU A 83 10.20 -5.02 3.34
N LYS A 84 9.87 -5.17 2.05
CA LYS A 84 10.69 -5.89 1.05
C LYS A 84 11.56 -4.94 0.24
N VAL A 85 10.98 -3.83 -0.22
CA VAL A 85 11.67 -2.77 -0.97
C VAL A 85 11.88 -1.62 -0.01
N ARG A 86 12.98 -1.70 0.75
CA ARG A 86 13.43 -0.59 1.59
C ARG A 86 14.11 0.43 0.68
N ASP A 87 13.32 1.18 -0.09
CA ASP A 87 13.84 2.21 -0.97
C ASP A 87 14.58 3.25 -0.12
N ALA A 88 15.87 3.44 -0.41
CA ALA A 88 16.72 4.40 0.31
C ALA A 88 16.25 5.86 0.13
N ASP A 89 15.40 6.10 -0.89
CA ASP A 89 14.85 7.40 -1.25
C ASP A 89 13.53 7.73 -0.54
N PHE A 90 13.01 6.85 0.33
CA PHE A 90 11.87 7.22 1.17
C PHE A 90 12.26 8.30 2.17
N ALA A 91 11.62 9.47 2.04
CA ALA A 91 11.78 10.55 3.01
C ALA A 91 11.28 10.08 4.37
N ILE A 92 12.22 9.76 5.27
CA ILE A 92 11.92 9.44 6.65
C ILE A 92 11.16 10.63 7.25
N SER A 93 9.94 10.39 7.70
CA SER A 93 9.12 11.41 8.33
C SER A 93 9.80 11.92 9.60
N VAL A 94 9.67 13.22 9.86
CA VAL A 94 10.19 13.85 11.07
C VAL A 94 9.13 14.76 11.69
N VAL A 95 9.01 14.70 13.01
CA VAL A 95 8.18 15.65 13.75
C VAL A 95 8.96 16.95 13.89
N ASN A 96 8.42 18.04 13.35
CA ASN A 96 8.93 19.37 13.63
C ASN A 96 8.58 19.73 15.09
N GLN A 97 9.58 19.71 15.98
CA GLN A 97 9.39 19.93 17.41
C GLN A 97 9.01 21.38 17.76
N GLU A 98 9.39 22.35 16.93
CA GLU A 98 9.02 23.76 17.13
C GLU A 98 7.53 24.00 16.87
N LYS A 99 6.95 23.23 15.95
CA LYS A 99 5.52 23.31 15.60
C LYS A 99 4.64 22.32 16.38
N CYS A 100 5.22 21.36 17.08
CA CYS A 100 4.48 20.31 17.78
C CYS A 100 3.80 20.87 19.04
N ASN A 101 2.47 20.80 19.09
CA ASN A 101 1.68 21.21 20.25
C ASN A 101 1.31 20.04 21.18
N LYS A 102 1.90 18.85 20.98
CA LYS A 102 1.68 17.64 21.80
C LYS A 102 0.21 17.17 21.88
N CYS A 103 -0.62 17.48 20.89
CA CYS A 103 -2.04 17.10 20.87
C CYS A 103 -2.29 15.57 20.73
N GLY A 104 -1.28 14.81 20.29
CA GLY A 104 -1.38 13.35 20.13
C GLY A 104 -2.22 12.88 18.93
N ALA A 105 -2.69 13.79 18.06
CA ALA A 105 -3.52 13.41 16.91
C ALA A 105 -2.82 12.43 15.96
N CYS A 106 -1.51 12.59 15.74
CA CYS A 106 -0.71 11.68 14.91
C CYS A 106 -0.66 10.24 15.46
N LEU A 107 -0.77 10.03 16.78
CA LEU A 107 -0.78 8.69 17.38
C LEU A 107 -2.04 7.90 16.99
N LYS A 108 -3.13 8.59 16.62
CA LYS A 108 -4.38 7.95 16.18
C LYS A 108 -4.25 7.27 14.81
N ILE A 109 -3.21 7.62 14.03
CA ILE A 109 -2.92 6.98 12.75
C ILE A 109 -2.54 5.50 12.96
N GLY A 110 -2.06 5.13 14.16
CA GLY A 110 -1.70 3.76 14.48
C GLY A 110 -0.39 3.29 13.84
N CYS A 111 0.38 4.19 13.24
CA CYS A 111 1.69 3.86 12.68
C CYS A 111 2.69 3.54 13.81
N PRO A 112 3.35 2.37 13.78
CA PRO A 112 4.28 1.94 14.82
C PRO A 112 5.55 2.80 14.89
N ALA A 113 5.88 3.54 13.82
CA ALA A 113 7.01 4.45 13.81
C ALA A 113 6.77 5.71 14.66
N ILE A 114 5.52 6.07 14.96
CA ILE A 114 5.20 7.26 15.76
C ILE A 114 5.24 6.86 17.24
N ILE A 115 6.28 7.30 17.94
CA ILE A 115 6.50 6.95 19.35
C ILE A 115 6.34 8.19 20.24
N LYS A 116 5.84 7.98 21.47
CA LYS A 116 5.82 8.98 22.53
C LYS A 116 6.78 8.54 23.64
N LYS A 117 7.86 9.27 23.86
CA LYS A 117 8.80 9.09 25.00
C LYS A 117 8.81 10.36 25.82
N ASP A 118 8.54 10.25 27.13
CA ASP A 118 8.62 11.37 28.09
C ASP A 118 7.95 12.66 27.61
N GLU A 119 6.70 12.56 27.11
CA GLU A 119 5.91 13.67 26.56
C GLU A 119 6.43 14.30 25.24
N VAL A 120 7.43 13.70 24.60
CA VAL A 120 7.93 14.07 23.27
C VAL A 120 7.49 13.04 22.24
N ILE A 121 6.88 13.51 21.15
CA ILE A 121 6.49 12.66 20.03
C ILE A 121 7.61 12.69 19.00
N THR A 122 8.12 11.52 18.62
CA THR A 122 9.20 11.36 17.63
C THR A 122 8.87 10.24 16.64
N ILE A 123 9.63 10.18 15.54
CA ILE A 123 9.56 9.08 14.58
C ILE A 123 10.74 8.15 14.81
N ASP A 124 10.47 6.87 15.07
CA ASP A 124 11.48 5.81 15.02
C ASP A 124 11.85 5.55 13.56
N LYS A 125 13.07 5.97 13.20
CA LYS A 125 13.61 5.83 11.85
C LYS A 125 13.79 4.38 11.42
N ALA A 126 13.96 3.45 12.36
CA ALA A 126 14.07 2.03 12.03
C ALA A 126 12.72 1.47 11.55
N MET A 127 11.62 2.10 11.95
CA MET A 127 10.26 1.65 11.69
C MET A 127 9.48 2.51 10.69
N CYS A 128 10.05 3.64 10.25
CA CYS A 128 9.48 4.50 9.22
C CYS A 128 9.91 4.00 7.82
N TYR A 129 8.94 3.67 6.98
CA TYR A 129 9.11 3.17 5.62
C TYR A 129 7.91 3.56 4.74
#